data_AF-A0A314Z9X0-F1
#
_entry.id   AF-A0A314Z9X0-F1
#
_cell.length_a   1.000
_cell.length_b   1.000
_cell.length_c   1.000
_cell.angle_alpha   90.00
_cell.angle_beta   90.00
_cell.angle_gamma   90.00
#
_symmetry.space_group_name_H-M   'P 1'
#
loop_
_entity.id
_entity.type
_entity.pdbx_description
1 polymer ?
#
loop_
_entity_poly.entity_id
_entity_poly.type
_entity_poly.pdbx_seq_one_letter_code
_entity_poly.pdbx_strand_id
1 'polypeptide(L)'
;MARSGGIPQLSHRLIDSLAFRFTAKAFRAFPKALTTSFPVRSTQQAFHKVLTYASDDDVFTWDDVVRISKPETLSDDPSDLRGYSEKIKICNRRLESQSEFLSFVIEDQIVGYIHKGFAENLRSFKDVFTFPPENSNSNGSSITLHSSLSTAEDRTRAVGDVIKSLGEEHIPGIRNELYPVTSSFGAPIFFSLERAAAPYFGIKAYGVQMNGYVEKDGKKFLWIGKRSQQKTTYPGMLDQLVAGGLPHGVACGDNVVKECEEEAGIPSSISSVAIPVGAVSYMDIDGYRYKRDVLFCYDLKLPESFTPKNQGTLGPNALDTWIYYKV
;
A
#
# COMPACT_ATOMS: atom_id res chain seq x y z
N MET A 1 52.13 15.27 -21.91
CA MET A 1 51.58 15.99 -23.09
C MET A 1 51.19 14.94 -24.11
N ALA A 2 49.90 14.56 -24.17
CA ALA A 2 48.92 15.02 -25.17
C ALA A 2 49.29 14.53 -26.59
N ARG A 3 48.68 13.50 -27.18
CA ARG A 3 47.37 13.39 -27.89
C ARG A 3 47.70 12.41 -29.06
N SER A 4 46.86 11.63 -29.73
CA SER A 4 45.41 11.48 -29.86
C SER A 4 45.21 10.18 -30.67
N GLY A 5 44.42 9.23 -30.18
CA GLY A 5 43.98 8.07 -30.95
C GLY A 5 42.47 8.14 -31.13
N GLY A 6 42.01 8.48 -32.33
CA GLY A 6 40.59 8.43 -32.68
C GLY A 6 40.15 6.98 -32.90
N ILE A 7 38.96 6.65 -32.40
CA ILE A 7 38.27 5.39 -32.71
C ILE A 7 37.03 5.73 -33.56
N PRO A 8 36.76 5.02 -34.67
CA PRO A 8 35.67 5.33 -35.57
C PRO A 8 34.29 4.89 -35.03
N GLN A 9 33.26 5.62 -35.44
CA GLN A 9 31.85 5.25 -35.31
C GLN A 9 31.55 3.93 -36.04
N LEU A 10 30.78 3.04 -35.40
CA LEU A 10 30.10 1.91 -36.04
C LEU A 10 28.59 2.07 -35.87
N SER A 11 27.92 2.17 -37.01
CA SER A 11 26.49 2.32 -37.21
C SER A 11 25.72 1.01 -37.06
N HIS A 12 24.50 1.12 -36.54
CA HIS A 12 23.28 0.36 -36.87
C HIS A 12 23.45 -1.02 -37.54
N ARG A 13 23.14 -2.08 -36.78
CA ARG A 13 22.27 -3.24 -37.14
C ARG A 13 22.57 -4.39 -36.17
N LEU A 14 21.72 -4.57 -35.15
CA LEU A 14 21.44 -5.84 -34.44
C LEU A 14 20.65 -5.58 -33.13
N ILE A 15 19.48 -4.95 -33.23
CA ILE A 15 18.44 -5.02 -32.20
C ILE A 15 17.11 -5.25 -32.92
N ASP A 16 17.00 -6.43 -33.54
CA ASP A 16 15.75 -6.99 -34.06
C ASP A 16 15.86 -8.50 -33.95
N SER A 17 15.54 -9.03 -32.77
CA SER A 17 15.09 -10.43 -32.56
C SER A 17 15.00 -10.75 -31.06
N LEU A 18 14.03 -10.17 -30.35
CA LEU A 18 13.44 -10.77 -29.14
C LEU A 18 12.12 -10.09 -28.72
N ALA A 19 11.38 -9.56 -29.69
CA ALA A 19 9.97 -9.19 -29.50
C ALA A 19 9.11 -10.46 -29.62
N PHE A 20 9.02 -11.24 -28.55
CA PHE A 20 8.09 -12.38 -28.47
C PHE A 20 6.91 -12.05 -27.54
N ARG A 21 5.84 -11.54 -28.18
CA ARG A 21 4.42 -11.85 -27.94
C ARG A 21 3.96 -12.00 -26.47
N PHE A 22 3.61 -10.89 -25.84
CA PHE A 22 2.44 -10.85 -24.95
C PHE A 22 1.34 -10.02 -25.62
N THR A 23 0.43 -10.71 -26.29
CA THR A 23 -0.79 -10.11 -26.83
C THR A 23 -1.69 -9.67 -25.68
N ALA A 24 -1.92 -8.37 -25.58
CA ALA A 24 -2.99 -7.76 -24.82
C ALA A 24 -4.34 -8.37 -25.24
N LYS A 25 -4.89 -9.27 -24.42
CA LYS A 25 -6.29 -9.69 -24.54
C LYS A 25 -6.85 -10.02 -23.16
N ALA A 26 -7.90 -9.29 -22.81
CA ALA A 26 -8.86 -9.48 -21.73
C ALA A 26 -8.69 -8.67 -20.43
N PHE A 27 -8.82 -7.34 -20.52
CA PHE A 27 -9.55 -6.59 -19.49
C PHE A 27 -10.98 -6.36 -20.01
N ARG A 28 -11.92 -7.24 -19.62
CA ARG A 28 -13.36 -6.95 -19.77
C ARG A 28 -13.77 -6.03 -18.62
N ALA A 29 -14.54 -5.00 -18.97
CA ALA A 29 -15.01 -3.94 -18.09
C ALA A 29 -15.66 -4.46 -16.79
N PHE A 30 -15.31 -3.81 -15.67
CA PHE A 30 -15.94 -4.01 -14.36
C PHE A 30 -17.38 -3.46 -14.37
N PRO A 31 -18.39 -4.20 -13.86
CA PRO A 31 -19.73 -3.66 -13.67
C PRO A 31 -19.76 -2.60 -12.56
N LYS A 32 -20.63 -1.59 -12.74
CA LYS A 32 -20.89 -0.50 -11.77
C LYS A 32 -21.42 -1.03 -10.44
N ALA A 33 -21.10 -0.28 -9.38
CA ALA A 33 -21.45 -0.46 -7.98
C ALA A 33 -22.85 -1.07 -7.73
N LEU A 34 -22.91 -2.12 -6.91
CA LEU A 34 -24.11 -2.63 -6.28
C LEU A 34 -24.16 -2.11 -4.84
N THR A 35 -24.99 -1.09 -4.59
CA THR A 35 -25.38 -0.65 -3.25
C THR A 35 -26.51 -1.55 -2.76
N THR A 36 -26.23 -2.43 -1.80
CA THR A 36 -27.25 -3.22 -1.10
C THR A 36 -27.47 -2.64 0.29
N SER A 37 -28.65 -2.06 0.53
CA SER A 37 -29.12 -1.67 1.86
C SER A 37 -29.73 -2.87 2.58
N PHE A 38 -29.28 -3.16 3.80
CA PHE A 38 -29.89 -4.18 4.66
C PHE A 38 -30.64 -3.53 5.84
N PRO A 39 -31.81 -4.07 6.24
CA PRO A 39 -32.61 -3.52 7.31
C PRO A 39 -31.99 -3.84 8.68
N VAL A 40 -31.94 -2.83 9.55
CA VAL A 40 -31.49 -2.96 10.94
C VAL A 40 -32.64 -3.52 11.78
N ARG A 41 -32.45 -4.69 12.40
CA ARG A 41 -33.28 -5.14 13.52
C ARG A 41 -32.48 -5.05 14.82
N SER A 42 -33.11 -4.40 15.80
CA SER A 42 -32.63 -4.19 17.15
C SER A 42 -32.65 -5.50 17.94
N THR A 43 -31.48 -5.97 18.36
CA THR A 43 -31.29 -6.76 19.59
C THR A 43 -29.96 -6.33 20.21
N GLN A 44 -30.05 -5.37 21.13
CA GLN A 44 -28.98 -5.00 22.04
C GLN A 44 -28.70 -6.13 23.04
N GLN A 45 -27.49 -6.09 23.62
CA GLN A 45 -27.05 -6.79 24.84
C GLN A 45 -26.62 -8.26 24.68
N ALA A 46 -25.37 -8.48 24.23
CA ALA A 46 -24.55 -9.60 24.75
C ALA A 46 -23.05 -9.51 24.35
N PHE A 47 -22.70 -8.89 23.22
CA PHE A 47 -21.35 -9.07 22.64
C PHE A 47 -20.29 -8.03 23.03
N HIS A 48 -20.62 -7.03 23.84
CA HIS A 48 -19.70 -5.91 24.11
C HIS A 48 -18.59 -6.18 25.12
N LYS A 49 -18.43 -7.40 25.68
CA LYS A 49 -17.48 -7.61 26.80
C LYS A 49 -16.11 -8.19 26.42
N VAL A 50 -15.89 -8.62 25.17
CA VAL A 50 -14.65 -9.33 24.80
C VAL A 50 -13.66 -8.48 23.99
N LEU A 51 -14.07 -7.33 23.44
CA LEU A 51 -13.19 -6.47 22.61
C LEU A 51 -13.02 -5.03 23.14
N THR A 52 -13.51 -4.72 24.35
CA THR A 52 -13.39 -3.36 24.93
C THR A 52 -12.45 -3.26 26.13
N TYR A 53 -11.64 -4.29 26.41
CA TYR A 53 -10.45 -4.14 27.25
C TYR A 53 -9.23 -4.11 26.34
N ALA A 54 -9.05 -3.00 25.62
CA ALA A 54 -7.75 -2.63 25.11
C ALA A 54 -7.36 -1.38 25.88
N SER A 55 -6.70 -1.56 27.02
CA SER A 55 -5.83 -0.52 27.57
C SER A 55 -4.67 -0.32 26.59
N ASP A 56 -4.09 0.88 26.54
CA ASP A 56 -2.97 1.25 25.65
C ASP A 56 -1.72 0.33 25.74
N ASP A 57 -1.67 -0.60 26.71
CA ASP A 57 -0.58 -1.56 26.95
C ASP A 57 -0.85 -3.02 26.53
N ASP A 58 -1.99 -3.37 25.92
CA ASP A 58 -2.35 -4.78 25.69
C ASP A 58 -1.68 -5.35 24.40
N VAL A 59 -0.55 -6.01 24.57
CA VAL A 59 0.23 -6.64 23.48
C VAL A 59 -0.48 -7.90 23.01
N PHE A 60 -0.92 -7.93 21.75
CA PHE A 60 -1.49 -9.14 21.13
C PHE A 60 -0.49 -10.31 21.11
N THR A 61 -0.79 -11.36 21.84
CA THR A 61 0.06 -12.54 22.06
C THR A 61 -0.44 -13.77 21.30
N TRP A 62 0.38 -14.83 21.29
CA TRP A 62 -0.05 -16.11 20.74
C TRP A 62 -1.11 -16.82 21.58
N ASP A 63 -1.15 -16.55 22.89
CA ASP A 63 -2.19 -17.06 23.77
C ASP A 63 -3.56 -16.47 23.42
N ASP A 64 -3.60 -15.24 22.91
CA ASP A 64 -4.85 -14.63 22.41
C ASP A 64 -5.37 -15.36 21.17
N VAL A 65 -4.49 -15.72 20.22
CA VAL A 65 -4.86 -16.49 19.03
C VAL A 65 -5.38 -17.88 19.41
N VAL A 66 -4.69 -18.59 20.30
CA VAL A 66 -5.13 -19.90 20.78
C VAL A 66 -6.44 -19.78 21.54
N ARG A 67 -6.64 -18.73 22.35
CA ARG A 67 -7.88 -18.49 23.09
C ARG A 67 -9.07 -18.18 22.18
N ILE A 68 -8.87 -17.36 21.15
CA ILE A 68 -9.92 -16.98 20.18
C ILE A 68 -10.25 -18.13 19.23
N SER A 69 -9.28 -19.01 18.94
CA SER A 69 -9.52 -20.18 18.06
C SER A 69 -10.24 -21.36 18.75
N LYS A 70 -10.54 -21.28 20.05
CA LYS A 70 -11.25 -22.34 20.77
C LYS A 70 -12.73 -22.38 20.37
N PRO A 71 -13.30 -23.57 20.08
CA PRO A 71 -14.72 -23.70 19.68
C PRO A 71 -15.73 -23.09 20.67
N GLU A 72 -15.37 -23.06 21.96
CA GLU A 72 -16.19 -22.55 23.06
C GLU A 72 -16.31 -21.02 23.08
N THR A 73 -15.34 -20.31 22.49
CA THR A 73 -15.37 -18.84 22.33
C THR A 73 -15.96 -18.42 20.98
N LEU A 74 -16.03 -19.36 20.03
CA LEU A 74 -16.62 -19.20 18.70
C LEU A 74 -18.12 -19.51 18.76
N SER A 75 -18.90 -18.52 19.20
CA SER A 75 -20.33 -18.41 18.84
C SER A 75 -20.46 -18.01 17.35
N ASP A 76 -19.72 -18.68 16.46
CA ASP A 76 -19.63 -18.32 15.06
C ASP A 76 -20.92 -18.74 14.36
N ASP A 77 -21.89 -17.83 14.34
CA ASP A 77 -22.85 -17.77 13.27
C ASP A 77 -22.05 -17.36 12.00
N PRO A 78 -21.84 -18.26 11.03
CA PRO A 78 -21.06 -17.94 9.83
C PRO A 78 -21.74 -16.86 8.96
N SER A 79 -22.99 -16.49 9.26
CA SER A 79 -23.69 -15.36 8.65
C SER A 79 -23.46 -14.03 9.38
N ASP A 80 -22.82 -14.05 10.56
CA ASP A 80 -22.49 -12.83 11.30
C ASP A 80 -21.29 -12.10 10.69
N LEU A 81 -21.61 -11.15 9.81
CA LEU A 81 -20.61 -10.32 9.14
C LEU A 81 -20.33 -8.99 9.86
N ARG A 82 -20.78 -8.81 11.10
CA ARG A 82 -20.63 -7.53 11.82
C ARG A 82 -19.17 -7.15 12.02
N GLY A 83 -18.33 -8.11 12.42
CA GLY A 83 -16.89 -7.90 12.60
C GLY A 83 -16.20 -7.45 11.30
N TYR A 84 -16.49 -8.11 10.18
CA TYR A 84 -15.97 -7.71 8.86
C TYR A 84 -16.45 -6.32 8.46
N SER A 85 -17.74 -6.02 8.65
CA SER A 85 -18.34 -4.72 8.34
C SER A 85 -17.68 -3.60 9.15
N GLU A 86 -17.35 -3.85 10.41
CA GLU A 86 -16.63 -2.90 11.26
C GLU A 86 -15.20 -2.64 10.77
N LYS A 87 -14.47 -3.68 10.36
CA LYS A 87 -13.14 -3.50 9.74
C LYS A 87 -13.20 -2.71 8.44
N ILE A 88 -14.20 -2.95 7.60
CA ILE A 88 -14.43 -2.16 6.37
C ILE A 88 -14.66 -0.69 6.70
N LYS A 89 -15.46 -0.39 7.73
CA LYS A 89 -15.69 0.99 8.19
C LYS A 89 -14.41 1.62 8.74
N ILE A 90 -13.60 0.88 9.49
CA ILE A 90 -12.31 1.35 10.03
C ILE A 90 -11.32 1.68 8.90
N CYS A 91 -11.31 0.92 7.80
CA CYS A 91 -10.50 1.25 6.64
C CYS A 91 -11.08 2.40 5.79
N ASN A 92 -12.30 2.85 6.07
CA ASN A 92 -12.99 3.91 5.33
C ASN A 92 -13.50 5.04 6.23
N ARG A 93 -12.71 5.43 7.24
CA ARG A 93 -13.13 6.42 8.24
C ARG A 93 -13.05 7.83 7.70
N ARG A 94 -13.91 8.68 8.28
CA ARG A 94 -13.88 10.14 8.17
C ARG A 94 -13.91 10.69 6.74
N LEU A 95 -14.51 9.97 5.80
CA LEU A 95 -14.63 10.42 4.41
C LEU A 95 -15.45 11.71 4.28
N GLU A 96 -16.31 12.01 5.25
CA GLU A 96 -17.03 13.28 5.35
C GLU A 96 -16.10 14.49 5.55
N SER A 97 -14.88 14.30 6.08
CA SER A 97 -13.88 15.36 6.26
C SER A 97 -13.09 15.68 4.97
N GLN A 98 -13.44 15.08 3.82
CA GLN A 98 -12.71 15.32 2.56
C GLN A 98 -12.67 16.81 2.14
N SER A 99 -13.66 17.62 2.55
CA SER A 99 -13.68 19.07 2.30
C SER A 99 -12.56 19.86 3.00
N GLU A 100 -11.88 19.25 3.97
CA GLU A 100 -10.71 19.80 4.66
C GLU A 100 -9.43 19.68 3.83
N PHE A 101 -9.49 19.00 2.68
CA PHE A 101 -8.35 18.77 1.79
C PHE A 101 -8.45 19.60 0.51
N LEU A 102 -7.30 20.07 0.04
CA LEU A 102 -7.10 20.71 -1.25
C LEU A 102 -6.71 19.66 -2.28
N SER A 103 -7.25 19.75 -3.50
CA SER A 103 -6.84 18.81 -4.56
C SER A 103 -5.40 19.10 -4.97
N PHE A 104 -4.54 18.09 -5.01
CA PHE A 104 -3.20 18.21 -5.55
C PHE A 104 -3.22 17.81 -7.03
N VAL A 105 -2.95 18.78 -7.90
CA VAL A 105 -3.17 18.68 -9.34
C VAL A 105 -1.87 18.87 -10.10
N ILE A 106 -1.60 17.96 -11.04
CA ILE A 106 -0.49 18.04 -12.00
C ILE A 106 -1.07 17.82 -13.38
N GLU A 107 -0.80 18.71 -14.33
CA GLU A 107 -1.25 18.57 -15.73
C GLU A 107 -2.76 18.25 -15.82
N ASP A 108 -3.58 19.03 -15.11
CA ASP A 108 -5.04 18.88 -15.00
C ASP A 108 -5.54 17.54 -14.41
N GLN A 109 -4.64 16.72 -13.88
CA GLN A 109 -4.98 15.46 -13.21
C GLN A 109 -4.87 15.59 -11.69
N ILE A 110 -5.91 15.16 -10.97
CA ILE A 110 -5.83 15.02 -9.52
C ILE A 110 -4.95 13.81 -9.19
N VAL A 111 -3.78 14.10 -8.64
CA VAL A 111 -2.81 13.08 -8.20
C VAL A 111 -2.87 12.83 -6.71
N GLY A 112 -3.43 13.76 -5.94
CA GLY A 112 -3.58 13.61 -4.50
C GLY A 112 -4.49 14.63 -3.83
N TYR A 113 -4.44 14.67 -2.51
CA TYR A 113 -5.24 15.55 -1.66
C TYR A 113 -4.42 15.95 -0.44
N ILE A 114 -4.20 17.25 -0.25
CA ILE A 114 -3.36 17.78 0.83
C ILE A 114 -4.25 18.48 1.84
N HIS A 115 -4.17 18.08 3.12
CA HIS A 115 -4.95 18.73 4.18
C HIS A 115 -4.62 20.23 4.26
N LYS A 116 -5.62 21.10 4.39
CA LYS A 116 -5.42 22.57 4.44
C LYS A 116 -4.41 23.00 5.51
N GLY A 117 -4.47 22.40 6.70
CA GLY A 117 -3.52 22.67 7.78
C GLY A 117 -2.09 22.20 7.48
N PHE A 118 -1.91 21.07 6.79
CA PHE A 118 -0.56 20.63 6.39
C PHE A 118 -0.01 21.47 5.24
N ALA A 119 -0.88 21.93 4.34
CA ALA A 119 -0.52 22.77 3.22
C ALA A 119 0.11 24.11 3.66
N GLU A 120 -0.20 24.61 4.86
CA GLU A 120 0.44 25.80 5.41
C GLU A 120 1.97 25.64 5.53
N ASN A 121 2.46 24.44 5.83
CA ASN A 121 3.90 24.13 5.86
C ASN A 121 4.55 24.15 4.47
N LEU A 122 3.75 24.04 3.40
CA LEU A 122 4.22 24.04 2.02
C LEU A 122 4.23 25.45 1.39
N ARG A 123 3.54 26.43 1.99
CA ARG A 123 3.37 27.79 1.42
C ARG A 123 4.66 28.59 1.30
N SER A 124 5.64 28.32 2.14
CA SER A 124 6.94 29.00 2.12
C SER A 124 7.77 28.62 0.89
N PHE A 125 7.55 27.44 0.32
CA PHE A 125 8.29 26.89 -0.83
C PHE A 125 7.64 27.32 -2.16
N LYS A 126 7.64 28.62 -2.43
CA LYS A 126 6.95 29.25 -3.58
C LYS A 126 7.54 28.87 -4.94
N ASP A 127 8.79 28.42 -4.96
CA ASP A 127 9.50 27.87 -6.10
C ASP A 127 9.14 26.40 -6.39
N VAL A 128 8.41 25.74 -5.47
CA VAL A 128 7.97 24.35 -5.60
C VAL A 128 6.46 24.24 -5.71
N PHE A 129 5.69 24.96 -4.88
CA PHE A 129 4.24 24.86 -4.82
C PHE A 129 3.55 26.16 -5.23
N THR A 130 2.52 26.03 -6.07
CA THR A 130 1.62 27.13 -6.42
C THR A 130 0.27 26.90 -5.75
N PHE A 131 -0.16 27.91 -4.99
CA PHE A 131 -1.41 27.91 -4.24
C PHE A 131 -2.50 28.68 -4.99
N PRO A 132 -3.78 28.37 -4.74
CA PRO A 132 -4.87 29.12 -5.34
C PRO A 132 -4.91 30.54 -4.76
N PRO A 133 -5.42 31.54 -5.52
CA PRO A 133 -5.60 32.90 -5.01
C PRO A 133 -6.51 32.91 -3.79
N GLU A 134 -6.19 33.75 -2.79
CA GLU A 134 -6.91 33.83 -1.51
C GLU A 134 -8.42 34.15 -1.64
N ASN A 135 -8.82 34.75 -2.76
CA ASN A 135 -10.21 35.16 -3.02
C ASN A 135 -11.05 34.12 -3.79
N SER A 136 -10.53 32.91 -4.00
CA SER A 136 -11.28 31.85 -4.71
C SER A 136 -12.29 31.18 -3.76
N ASN A 137 -13.51 31.72 -3.70
CA ASN A 137 -14.68 31.13 -2.99
C ASN A 137 -15.21 29.83 -3.63
N SER A 138 -14.41 29.15 -4.45
CA SER A 138 -14.80 27.90 -5.09
C SER A 138 -14.57 26.72 -4.15
N ASN A 139 -15.62 25.92 -3.91
CA ASN A 139 -15.50 24.51 -3.55
C ASN A 139 -14.65 23.79 -4.63
N GLY A 140 -13.31 23.84 -4.51
CA GLY A 140 -12.41 23.37 -5.57
C GLY A 140 -11.00 23.97 -5.55
N SER A 141 -10.52 24.46 -4.42
CA SER A 141 -9.15 24.98 -4.30
C SER A 141 -8.13 23.86 -4.52
N SER A 142 -7.21 24.08 -5.46
CA SER A 142 -6.16 23.13 -5.83
C SER A 142 -4.76 23.69 -5.56
N ILE A 143 -3.86 22.81 -5.16
CA ILE A 143 -2.41 23.06 -5.10
C ILE A 143 -1.81 22.40 -6.32
N THR A 144 -0.83 23.04 -6.96
CA THR A 144 -0.04 22.46 -8.05
C THR A 144 1.45 22.68 -7.81
N LEU A 145 2.29 22.06 -8.63
CA LEU A 145 3.73 22.31 -8.63
C LEU A 145 4.06 23.52 -9.51
N HIS A 146 5.10 24.26 -9.13
CA HIS A 146 5.56 25.43 -9.86
C HIS A 146 5.95 25.07 -11.30
N SER A 147 5.59 25.90 -12.27
CA SER A 147 5.70 25.60 -13.70
C SER A 147 7.14 25.45 -14.21
N SER A 148 8.14 25.86 -13.43
CA SER A 148 9.56 25.59 -13.74
C SER A 148 9.94 24.12 -13.57
N LEU A 149 9.18 23.34 -12.79
CA LEU A 149 9.42 21.91 -12.55
C LEU A 149 8.83 21.08 -13.69
N SER A 150 9.50 21.13 -14.84
CA SER A 150 8.99 20.60 -16.12
C SER A 150 9.13 19.09 -16.27
N THR A 151 10.07 18.45 -15.58
CA THR A 151 10.34 17.01 -15.68
C THR A 151 9.93 16.25 -14.41
N ALA A 152 9.73 14.94 -14.52
CA ALA A 152 9.45 14.09 -13.37
C ALA A 152 10.60 14.11 -12.35
N GLU A 153 11.84 14.20 -12.83
CA GLU A 153 13.06 14.26 -12.04
C GLU A 153 13.18 15.58 -11.28
N ASP A 154 12.84 16.71 -11.91
CA ASP A 154 12.86 18.03 -11.25
C ASP A 154 11.81 18.09 -10.15
N ARG A 155 10.59 17.60 -10.43
CA ARG A 155 9.51 17.50 -9.44
C ARG A 155 9.90 16.60 -8.27
N THR A 156 10.45 15.42 -8.56
CA THR A 156 10.92 14.45 -7.54
C THR A 156 11.97 15.09 -6.63
N ARG A 157 12.96 15.78 -7.21
CA ARG A 157 14.04 16.42 -6.46
C ARG A 157 13.52 17.57 -5.61
N ALA A 158 12.77 18.50 -6.20
CA ALA A 158 12.26 19.67 -5.51
C ALA A 158 11.32 19.29 -4.35
N VAL A 159 10.37 18.38 -4.58
CA VAL A 159 9.47 17.91 -3.52
C VAL A 159 10.23 17.09 -2.47
N GLY A 160 11.22 16.29 -2.88
CA GLY A 160 12.10 15.56 -1.96
C GLY A 160 12.90 16.48 -1.04
N ASP A 161 13.44 17.58 -1.57
CA ASP A 161 14.14 18.59 -0.79
C ASP A 161 13.20 19.29 0.21
N VAL A 162 11.96 19.58 -0.19
CA VAL A 162 10.93 20.09 0.74
C VAL A 162 10.64 19.09 1.86
N ILE A 163 10.40 17.82 1.55
CA ILE A 163 10.15 16.77 2.54
C ILE A 163 11.31 16.69 3.53
N LYS A 164 12.55 16.75 3.03
CA LYS A 164 13.76 16.75 3.86
C LYS A 164 13.82 17.99 4.77
N SER A 165 13.47 19.16 4.26
CA SER A 165 13.41 20.40 5.05
C SER A 165 12.33 20.39 6.13
N LEU A 166 11.18 19.76 5.86
CA LEU A 166 10.11 19.59 6.86
C LEU A 166 10.49 18.64 7.99
N GLY A 167 11.29 17.61 7.68
CA GLY A 167 11.83 16.66 8.64
C GLY A 167 10.80 15.73 9.30
N GLU A 168 11.29 14.92 10.24
CA GLU A 168 10.53 13.88 10.96
C GLU A 168 9.40 14.44 11.84
N GLU A 169 9.45 15.73 12.20
CA GLU A 169 8.39 16.40 12.96
C GLU A 169 7.06 16.45 12.17
N HIS A 170 7.16 16.64 10.86
CA HIS A 170 5.99 16.76 9.98
C HIS A 170 5.71 15.48 9.20
N ILE A 171 6.76 14.77 8.79
CA ILE A 171 6.67 13.54 8.00
C ILE A 171 7.51 12.46 8.70
N PRO A 172 6.97 11.80 9.74
CA PRO A 172 7.71 10.79 10.48
C PRO A 172 7.85 9.48 9.70
N GLY A 173 8.92 8.75 9.97
CA GLY A 173 9.15 7.39 9.52
C GLY A 173 9.62 7.28 8.08
N ILE A 174 10.57 8.13 7.68
CA ILE A 174 11.21 8.09 6.35
C ILE A 174 11.78 6.69 6.07
N ARG A 175 11.55 6.18 4.86
CA ARG A 175 11.95 4.82 4.46
C ARG A 175 12.98 4.77 3.34
N ASN A 176 13.31 5.91 2.72
CA ASN A 176 14.14 5.98 1.51
C ASN A 176 13.58 5.10 0.38
N GLU A 177 12.25 5.12 0.24
CA GLU A 177 11.52 4.30 -0.74
C GLU A 177 10.57 5.21 -1.49
N LEU A 178 10.71 5.24 -2.81
CA LEU A 178 9.94 6.12 -3.67
C LEU A 178 8.68 5.43 -4.18
N TYR A 179 7.53 6.08 -3.97
CA TYR A 179 6.25 5.72 -4.54
C TYR A 179 5.95 6.56 -5.79
N PRO A 180 5.31 5.97 -6.82
CA PRO A 180 4.94 6.70 -8.03
C PRO A 180 3.74 7.61 -7.79
N VAL A 181 3.83 8.88 -8.16
CA VAL A 181 2.70 9.81 -8.15
C VAL A 181 1.98 9.72 -9.49
N THR A 182 0.77 9.17 -9.47
CA THR A 182 -0.06 8.89 -10.65
C THR A 182 -1.51 9.28 -10.39
N SER A 183 -2.29 9.54 -11.43
CA SER A 183 -3.74 9.76 -11.31
C SER A 183 -4.51 8.46 -11.06
N SER A 184 -4.03 7.34 -11.63
CA SER A 184 -4.54 5.99 -11.44
C SER A 184 -3.49 4.93 -11.77
N PHE A 185 -3.73 3.68 -11.40
CA PHE A 185 -2.84 2.58 -11.73
C PHE A 185 -2.67 2.46 -13.26
N GLY A 186 -1.43 2.30 -13.71
CA GLY A 186 -1.07 2.23 -15.14
C GLY A 186 -1.09 3.58 -15.88
N ALA A 187 -1.46 4.68 -15.22
CA ALA A 187 -1.32 6.01 -15.79
C ALA A 187 0.16 6.46 -15.80
N PRO A 188 0.52 7.48 -16.60
CA PRO A 188 1.85 8.07 -16.57
C PRO A 188 2.24 8.50 -15.15
N ILE A 189 3.52 8.33 -14.83
CA ILE A 189 4.10 8.75 -13.56
C ILE A 189 4.54 10.20 -13.70
N PHE A 190 3.94 11.07 -12.89
CA PHE A 190 4.23 12.51 -12.94
C PHE A 190 5.53 12.87 -12.24
N PHE A 191 5.83 12.17 -11.14
CA PHE A 191 7.06 12.22 -10.36
C PHE A 191 7.04 11.11 -9.29
N SER A 192 8.09 11.02 -8.49
CA SER A 192 8.20 10.08 -7.37
C SER A 192 8.21 10.79 -6.03
N LEU A 193 7.62 10.17 -5.01
CA LEU A 193 7.46 10.74 -3.68
C LEU A 193 7.94 9.76 -2.62
N GLU A 194 8.64 10.24 -1.58
CA GLU A 194 8.99 9.41 -0.42
C GLU A 194 7.74 8.76 0.20
N ARG A 195 7.81 7.45 0.44
CA ARG A 195 6.70 6.63 0.94
C ARG A 195 6.05 7.17 2.20
N ALA A 196 6.84 7.70 3.13
CA ALA A 196 6.32 8.30 4.37
C ALA A 196 5.44 9.54 4.10
N ALA A 197 5.70 10.28 3.02
CA ALA A 197 4.97 11.47 2.64
C ALA A 197 3.67 11.17 1.87
N ALA A 198 3.53 9.96 1.31
CA ALA A 198 2.35 9.56 0.53
C ALA A 198 0.98 9.90 1.17
N PRO A 199 0.73 9.60 2.46
CA PRO A 199 -0.54 9.96 3.10
C PRO A 199 -0.73 11.48 3.30
N TYR A 200 0.33 12.26 3.45
CA TYR A 200 0.24 13.72 3.63
C TYR A 200 -0.05 14.45 2.31
N PHE A 201 0.46 13.90 1.21
CA PHE A 201 0.12 14.35 -0.14
C PHE A 201 -1.17 13.73 -0.68
N GLY A 202 -1.76 12.78 0.05
CA GLY A 202 -2.97 12.07 -0.32
C GLY A 202 -2.89 11.37 -1.67
N ILE A 203 -1.68 10.94 -2.07
CA ILE A 203 -1.51 10.24 -3.35
C ILE A 203 -2.13 8.84 -3.27
N LYS A 204 -2.43 8.25 -4.43
CA LYS A 204 -2.75 6.82 -4.46
C LYS A 204 -1.48 6.02 -4.17
N ALA A 205 -1.54 5.15 -3.17
CA ALA A 205 -0.50 4.19 -2.87
C ALA A 205 -0.92 2.79 -3.34
N TYR A 206 0.02 2.05 -3.89
CA TYR A 206 -0.21 0.69 -4.36
C TYR A 206 0.62 -0.28 -3.50
N GLY A 207 0.13 -1.49 -3.37
CA GLY A 207 0.83 -2.56 -2.67
C GLY A 207 0.42 -3.92 -3.20
N VAL A 208 1.19 -4.93 -2.84
CA VAL A 208 0.91 -6.33 -3.14
C VAL A 208 0.68 -7.07 -1.83
N GLN A 209 -0.29 -7.98 -1.86
CA GLN A 209 -0.73 -8.75 -0.70
C GLN A 209 -0.94 -10.18 -1.15
N MET A 210 -0.24 -11.15 -0.55
CA MET A 210 -0.31 -12.53 -0.99
C MET A 210 -0.79 -13.48 0.11
N ASN A 211 -1.82 -14.27 -0.21
CA ASN A 211 -2.28 -15.39 0.59
C ASN A 211 -1.44 -16.63 0.24
N GLY A 212 -0.59 -17.03 1.18
CA GLY A 212 0.19 -18.26 1.06
C GLY A 212 -0.56 -19.39 1.72
N TYR A 213 -0.93 -20.41 0.95
CA TYR A 213 -1.69 -21.54 1.47
C TYR A 213 -1.07 -22.88 1.09
N VAL A 214 -1.34 -23.89 1.91
CA VAL A 214 -0.99 -25.28 1.65
C VAL A 214 -2.29 -26.09 1.64
N GLU A 215 -2.35 -27.09 0.78
CA GLU A 215 -3.42 -28.08 0.80
C GLU A 215 -2.85 -29.38 1.36
N LYS A 216 -3.48 -29.91 2.40
CA LYS A 216 -3.12 -31.18 3.04
C LYS A 216 -4.38 -31.98 3.36
N ASP A 217 -4.42 -33.24 2.95
CA ASP A 217 -5.57 -34.15 3.17
C ASP A 217 -6.91 -33.53 2.69
N GLY A 218 -6.88 -32.81 1.55
CA GLY A 218 -8.04 -32.14 0.97
C GLY A 218 -8.51 -30.89 1.72
N LYS A 219 -7.76 -30.39 2.70
CA LYS A 219 -8.05 -29.17 3.48
C LYS A 219 -7.03 -28.08 3.17
N LYS A 220 -7.48 -26.82 3.20
CA LYS A 220 -6.60 -25.66 3.02
C LYS A 220 -6.13 -25.13 4.36
N PHE A 221 -4.90 -24.65 4.38
CA PHE A 221 -4.29 -24.00 5.52
C PHE A 221 -3.58 -22.74 5.04
N LEU A 222 -3.84 -21.61 5.68
CA LEU A 222 -3.13 -20.36 5.44
C LEU A 222 -1.92 -20.26 6.34
N TRP A 223 -0.84 -19.77 5.77
CA TRP A 223 0.23 -19.18 6.54
C TRP A 223 -0.12 -17.75 6.91
N ILE A 224 -0.05 -17.45 8.19
CA ILE A 224 -0.28 -16.11 8.75
C ILE A 224 1.02 -15.63 9.38
N GLY A 225 1.49 -14.45 8.96
CA GLY A 225 2.65 -13.80 9.54
C GLY A 225 2.31 -13.07 10.83
N LYS A 226 3.27 -12.95 11.76
CA LYS A 226 3.24 -11.96 12.84
C LYS A 226 4.34 -10.94 12.63
N ARG A 227 3.94 -9.67 12.54
CA ARG A 227 4.84 -8.55 12.28
C ARG A 227 5.85 -8.38 13.39
N SER A 228 7.06 -8.03 13.01
CA SER A 228 8.10 -7.72 13.99
C SER A 228 7.70 -6.55 14.89
N GLN A 229 8.11 -6.60 16.16
CA GLN A 229 7.91 -5.48 17.09
C GLN A 229 8.69 -4.22 16.66
N GLN A 230 9.70 -4.38 15.79
CA GLN A 230 10.50 -3.27 15.26
C GLN A 230 9.84 -2.55 14.07
N LYS A 231 8.69 -3.03 13.57
CA LYS A 231 7.99 -2.37 12.46
C LYS A 231 7.42 -1.02 12.90
N THR A 232 7.64 0.01 12.09
CA THR A 232 7.07 1.36 12.31
C THR A 232 5.54 1.40 12.24
N THR A 233 4.92 0.45 11.54
CA THR A 233 3.46 0.35 11.42
C THR A 233 2.99 -1.02 11.86
N TYR A 234 2.00 -1.02 12.75
CA TYR A 234 1.34 -2.22 13.28
C TYR A 234 2.32 -3.27 13.85
N PRO A 235 3.23 -2.90 14.77
CA PRO A 235 4.17 -3.84 15.37
C PRO A 235 3.42 -4.95 16.11
N GLY A 236 3.88 -6.20 16.00
CA GLY A 236 3.30 -7.36 16.69
C GLY A 236 1.95 -7.86 16.16
N MET A 237 1.33 -7.17 15.20
CA MET A 237 0.03 -7.57 14.63
C MET A 237 0.17 -8.75 13.67
N LEU A 238 -0.93 -9.47 13.44
CA LEU A 238 -0.99 -10.50 12.38
C LEU A 238 -1.03 -9.87 10.99
N ASP A 239 -0.47 -10.58 10.02
CA ASP A 239 -0.36 -10.13 8.63
C ASP A 239 -0.56 -11.30 7.66
N GLN A 240 -0.71 -10.97 6.38
CA GLN A 240 -0.61 -11.96 5.30
C GLN A 240 0.81 -12.57 5.28
N LEU A 241 0.99 -13.68 4.58
CA LEU A 241 2.31 -14.33 4.52
C LEU A 241 3.35 -13.39 3.88
N VAL A 242 2.95 -12.60 2.88
CA VAL A 242 3.79 -11.59 2.22
C VAL A 242 2.94 -10.35 1.93
N ALA A 243 3.46 -9.17 2.32
CA ALA A 243 2.78 -7.90 2.21
C ALA A 243 3.76 -6.74 1.95
N GLY A 244 3.73 -6.16 0.74
CA GLY A 244 4.69 -5.13 0.33
C GLY A 244 4.04 -3.87 -0.24
N GLY A 245 4.69 -2.72 -0.03
CA GLY A 245 4.42 -1.54 -0.85
C GLY A 245 4.83 -1.79 -2.30
N LEU A 246 4.23 -1.10 -3.28
CA LEU A 246 4.66 -1.18 -4.68
C LEU A 246 5.54 0.04 -5.00
N PRO A 247 6.86 -0.14 -5.11
CA PRO A 247 7.78 0.97 -5.38
C PRO A 247 7.63 1.50 -6.81
N HIS A 248 8.16 2.70 -7.03
CA HIS A 248 8.29 3.28 -8.36
C HIS A 248 9.07 2.36 -9.30
N GLY A 249 8.54 2.15 -10.51
CA GLY A 249 9.24 1.43 -11.58
C GLY A 249 9.23 -0.10 -11.46
N VAL A 250 8.55 -0.66 -10.45
CA VAL A 250 8.48 -2.12 -10.24
C VAL A 250 7.11 -2.65 -10.69
N ALA A 251 7.09 -3.72 -11.49
CA ALA A 251 5.85 -4.39 -11.86
C ALA A 251 5.30 -5.21 -10.67
N CYS A 252 3.97 -5.33 -10.54
CA CYS A 252 3.37 -6.03 -9.41
C CYS A 252 3.84 -7.48 -9.26
N GLY A 253 4.00 -8.21 -10.36
CA GLY A 253 4.48 -9.61 -10.34
C GLY A 253 5.92 -9.72 -9.82
N ASP A 254 6.81 -8.84 -10.28
CA ASP A 254 8.20 -8.79 -9.82
C ASP A 254 8.27 -8.40 -8.34
N ASN A 255 7.41 -7.48 -7.90
CA ASN A 255 7.34 -7.06 -6.51
C ASN A 255 6.88 -8.21 -5.60
N VAL A 256 5.85 -8.97 -5.98
CA VAL A 256 5.43 -10.16 -5.20
C VAL A 256 6.56 -11.16 -5.08
N VAL A 257 7.30 -11.42 -6.16
CA VAL A 257 8.43 -12.36 -6.15
C VAL A 257 9.55 -11.88 -5.20
N LYS A 258 9.90 -10.59 -5.26
CA LYS A 258 10.87 -9.95 -4.35
C LYS A 258 10.44 -10.07 -2.89
N GLU A 259 9.23 -9.63 -2.57
CA GLU A 259 8.71 -9.62 -1.18
C GLU A 259 8.55 -11.05 -0.64
N CYS A 260 8.21 -12.02 -1.51
CA CYS A 260 8.18 -13.43 -1.16
C CYS A 260 9.53 -13.95 -0.63
N GLU A 261 10.63 -13.54 -1.27
CA GLU A 261 11.98 -13.92 -0.86
C GLU A 261 12.36 -13.20 0.43
N GLU A 262 12.17 -11.88 0.50
CA GLU A 262 12.57 -11.05 1.64
C GLU A 262 11.78 -11.36 2.92
N GLU A 263 10.45 -11.47 2.85
CA GLU A 263 9.62 -11.59 4.04
C GLU A 263 9.42 -13.04 4.50
N ALA A 264 9.37 -13.99 3.57
CA ALA A 264 8.99 -15.38 3.86
C ALA A 264 10.01 -16.41 3.38
N GLY A 265 11.10 -16.00 2.72
CA GLY A 265 12.13 -16.90 2.22
C GLY A 265 11.61 -17.83 1.12
N ILE A 266 10.56 -17.43 0.41
CA ILE A 266 9.97 -18.19 -0.69
C ILE A 266 10.82 -17.92 -1.95
N PRO A 267 11.55 -18.92 -2.49
CA PRO A 267 12.39 -18.70 -3.66
C PRO A 267 11.54 -18.41 -4.90
N SER A 268 12.14 -17.70 -5.87
CA SER A 268 11.51 -17.38 -7.16
C SER A 268 10.95 -18.60 -7.91
N SER A 269 11.59 -19.77 -7.76
CA SER A 269 11.10 -21.03 -8.33
C SER A 269 9.72 -21.46 -7.81
N ILE A 270 9.30 -20.94 -6.65
CA ILE A 270 7.97 -21.12 -6.08
C ILE A 270 7.11 -19.86 -6.27
N SER A 271 7.63 -18.66 -6.00
CA SER A 271 6.81 -17.43 -6.03
C SER A 271 6.44 -16.95 -7.43
N SER A 272 7.15 -17.36 -8.48
CA SER A 272 6.87 -16.97 -9.87
C SER A 272 5.52 -17.46 -10.41
N VAL A 273 4.89 -18.45 -9.76
CA VAL A 273 3.56 -18.96 -10.12
C VAL A 273 2.42 -18.37 -9.27
N ALA A 274 2.70 -17.36 -8.44
CA ALA A 274 1.67 -16.65 -7.70
C ALA A 274 0.62 -16.06 -8.67
N ILE A 275 -0.66 -16.31 -8.38
CA ILE A 275 -1.76 -15.92 -9.26
C ILE A 275 -2.39 -14.63 -8.77
N PRO A 276 -2.59 -13.61 -9.63
CA PRO A 276 -3.38 -12.43 -9.26
C PRO A 276 -4.86 -12.82 -9.12
N VAL A 277 -5.47 -12.50 -7.99
CA VAL A 277 -6.86 -12.89 -7.67
C VAL A 277 -7.82 -11.71 -7.49
N GLY A 278 -7.30 -10.49 -7.46
CA GLY A 278 -8.13 -9.29 -7.40
C GLY A 278 -7.40 -8.09 -6.83
N ALA A 279 -8.17 -7.10 -6.38
CA ALA A 279 -7.64 -5.96 -5.65
C ALA A 279 -8.65 -5.47 -4.61
N VAL A 280 -8.13 -4.92 -3.51
CA VAL A 280 -8.92 -4.26 -2.46
C VAL A 280 -8.46 -2.80 -2.40
N SER A 281 -9.40 -1.86 -2.40
CA SER A 281 -9.11 -0.44 -2.25
C SER A 281 -9.87 0.15 -1.07
N TYR A 282 -9.24 1.08 -0.36
CA TYR A 282 -9.87 1.80 0.74
C TYR A 282 -9.31 3.22 0.86
N MET A 283 -10.03 4.04 1.61
CA MET A 283 -9.69 5.45 1.80
C MET A 283 -9.87 5.84 3.27
N ASP A 284 -8.78 6.15 3.97
CA ASP A 284 -8.80 6.48 5.40
C ASP A 284 -8.27 7.89 5.63
N ILE A 285 -9.07 8.72 6.32
CA ILE A 285 -8.67 10.07 6.74
C ILE A 285 -8.36 10.05 8.23
N ASP A 286 -7.14 10.45 8.59
CA ASP A 286 -6.66 10.52 9.96
C ASP A 286 -5.80 11.76 10.19
N GLY A 287 -6.39 12.78 10.82
CA GLY A 287 -5.77 14.09 10.98
C GLY A 287 -5.42 14.70 9.62
N TYR A 288 -4.13 15.01 9.42
CA TYR A 288 -3.63 15.58 8.16
C TYR A 288 -3.40 14.55 7.06
N ARG A 289 -3.61 13.26 7.35
CA ARG A 289 -3.30 12.17 6.44
C ARG A 289 -4.55 11.72 5.70
N TYR A 290 -4.41 11.48 4.41
CA TYR A 290 -5.41 10.86 3.56
C TYR A 290 -4.80 9.65 2.84
N LYS A 291 -4.98 8.47 3.42
CA LYS A 291 -4.55 7.22 2.80
C LYS A 291 -5.52 6.82 1.71
N ARG A 292 -5.01 6.49 0.53
CA ARG A 292 -5.78 6.08 -0.65
C ARG A 292 -5.09 4.86 -1.26
N ASP A 293 -5.29 3.73 -0.62
CA ASP A 293 -4.49 2.53 -0.88
C ASP A 293 -5.24 1.58 -1.81
N VAL A 294 -4.52 0.95 -2.73
CA VAL A 294 -4.97 -0.16 -3.56
C VAL A 294 -4.02 -1.32 -3.37
N LEU A 295 -4.54 -2.43 -2.88
CA LEU A 295 -3.80 -3.65 -2.58
C LEU A 295 -4.12 -4.70 -3.65
N PHE A 296 -3.13 -5.07 -4.45
CA PHE A 296 -3.25 -6.16 -5.42
C PHE A 296 -3.10 -7.50 -4.71
N CYS A 297 -4.12 -8.33 -4.80
CA CYS A 297 -4.20 -9.59 -4.09
C CYS A 297 -3.69 -10.74 -4.96
N TYR A 298 -2.88 -11.60 -4.36
CA TYR A 298 -2.32 -12.79 -4.96
C TYR A 298 -2.60 -14.02 -4.11
N ASP A 299 -2.74 -15.17 -4.75
CA ASP A 299 -2.75 -16.46 -4.08
C ASP A 299 -1.54 -17.28 -4.51
N LEU A 300 -0.93 -17.99 -3.57
CA LEU A 300 0.18 -18.91 -3.85
C LEU A 300 -0.02 -20.21 -3.08
N LYS A 301 -0.19 -21.31 -3.83
CA LYS A 301 -0.12 -22.65 -3.26
C LYS A 301 1.33 -23.03 -3.01
N LEU A 302 1.67 -23.25 -1.75
CA LEU A 302 2.98 -23.66 -1.29
C LEU A 302 3.07 -25.19 -1.20
N PRO A 303 4.28 -25.77 -1.37
CA PRO A 303 4.50 -27.18 -1.07
C PRO A 303 4.16 -27.51 0.38
N GLU A 304 3.63 -28.71 0.65
CA GLU A 304 3.32 -29.14 2.03
C GLU A 304 4.53 -29.13 2.97
N SER A 305 5.72 -29.34 2.42
CA SER A 305 6.99 -29.32 3.16
C SER A 305 7.58 -27.92 3.36
N PHE A 306 6.95 -26.88 2.81
CA PHE A 306 7.47 -25.52 2.90
C PHE A 306 7.15 -24.92 4.26
N THR A 307 8.19 -24.40 4.91
CA THR A 307 8.07 -23.61 6.14
C THR A 307 8.68 -22.23 5.85
N PRO A 308 7.92 -21.13 6.00
CA PRO A 308 8.44 -19.79 5.84
C PRO A 308 9.62 -19.51 6.77
N LYS A 309 10.58 -18.72 6.29
CA LYS A 309 11.74 -18.26 7.07
C LYS A 309 12.00 -16.80 6.74
N ASN A 310 12.34 -16.01 7.75
CA ASN A 310 12.79 -14.63 7.51
C ASN A 310 14.16 -14.70 6.83
N GLN A 311 14.29 -14.27 5.57
CA GLN A 311 15.60 -14.05 4.97
C GLN A 311 16.00 -12.60 5.18
N GLY A 312 16.65 -12.36 6.33
CA GLY A 312 17.06 -11.04 6.79
C GLY A 312 18.21 -10.40 6.00
N THR A 313 18.08 -10.21 4.69
CA THR A 313 19.00 -9.32 3.95
C THR A 313 18.73 -7.84 4.25
N LEU A 314 17.59 -7.50 4.86
CA LEU A 314 17.25 -6.14 5.34
C LEU A 314 17.32 -5.99 6.88
N GLY A 315 17.94 -6.93 7.59
CA GLY A 315 17.92 -6.98 9.06
C GLY A 315 16.63 -7.62 9.63
N PRO A 316 16.46 -7.72 10.96
CA PRO A 316 15.48 -8.61 11.63
C PRO A 316 13.98 -8.27 11.48
N ASN A 317 13.53 -7.57 10.42
CA ASN A 317 12.41 -6.63 10.53
C ASN A 317 11.19 -6.83 9.60
N ALA A 318 10.88 -8.05 9.16
CA ALA A 318 9.66 -8.33 8.39
C ALA A 318 8.57 -8.99 9.25
N LEU A 319 8.67 -10.30 9.42
CA LEU A 319 7.81 -11.13 10.24
C LEU A 319 8.69 -11.95 11.21
N ASP A 320 8.28 -12.06 12.47
CA ASP A 320 9.05 -12.74 13.52
C ASP A 320 8.63 -14.21 13.68
N THR A 321 7.41 -14.57 13.26
CA THR A 321 6.83 -15.90 13.47
C THR A 321 5.68 -16.12 12.48
N TRP A 322 5.44 -17.39 12.10
CA TRP A 322 4.31 -17.78 11.26
C TRP A 322 3.44 -18.83 11.95
N ILE A 323 2.12 -18.73 11.75
CA ILE A 323 1.18 -19.81 12.11
C ILE A 323 0.63 -20.46 10.85
N TYR A 324 0.38 -21.75 10.99
CA TYR A 324 -0.39 -22.57 10.07
C TYR A 324 -1.85 -22.62 10.55
N TYR A 325 -2.73 -21.84 9.92
CA TYR A 325 -4.15 -21.75 10.28
C TYR A 325 -5.01 -22.53 9.30
N LYS A 326 -5.92 -23.38 9.78
CA LYS A 326 -6.83 -24.14 8.91
C LYS A 326 -7.98 -23.25 8.44
N VAL A 327 -8.25 -23.24 7.13
CA VAL A 327 -9.37 -22.52 6.50
C VAL A 327 -10.42 -23.49 6.00
#